data_AF-A0A1H4MDI5-F1
#
_entry.id   AF-A0A1H4MDI5-F1
#
_cell.length_a   1.000
_cell.length_b   1.000
_cell.length_c   1.000
_cell.angle_alpha   90.00
_cell.angle_beta   90.00
_cell.angle_gamma   90.00
#
_symmetry.space_group_name_H-M   'P 1'
#
loop_
_entity.id
_entity.type
_entity.pdbx_description
1 polymer ?
#
loop_
_entity_poly.entity_id
_entity_poly.type
_entity_poly.pdbx_seq_one_letter_code
_entity_poly.pdbx_strand_id
1 'polypeptide(L)'
;MDVLPGPDAVAQEDYVYPETYDPATGRAVLRNLHGIRDHATLATVESELATARFRQLLQGVVRIPIEPDTSYLQDVHRHLFQDTYAWAGELRTVNLTLGEWVFPDKNLLRTHLRPLLCTAATTDWRRIDHDGFARMASILFAGLNHVRPFRTGNGRMIMAVLHEISTLSRFEFDFDRVGRRTWDAMARATLPARGEFMPRATEAVAVFRAASVSRTTPVPNRTVQAMREISRRSTSGPFTSPEALRARRDEAEHRRYHGYGEDRPGEG
;
A
#
# COMPACT_ATOMS: atom_id res chain seq x y z
N MET A 1 1.56 -13.02 15.62
CA MET A 1 2.77 -12.49 16.29
C MET A 1 2.73 -11.01 16.02
N ASP A 2 2.46 -10.24 17.06
CA ASP A 2 2.03 -8.85 16.90
C ASP A 2 3.24 -7.93 16.99
N VAL A 3 3.27 -6.94 16.11
CA VAL A 3 4.39 -6.00 16.00
C VAL A 3 4.15 -4.82 16.94
N LEU A 4 5.07 -4.67 17.87
CA LEU A 4 5.03 -3.67 18.92
C LEU A 4 5.90 -2.48 18.52
N PRO A 5 5.69 -1.31 19.13
CA PRO A 5 6.60 -0.19 18.96
C PRO A 5 7.94 -0.50 19.64
N GLY A 6 9.03 0.03 19.09
CA GLY A 6 10.36 -0.05 19.71
C GLY A 6 10.49 0.78 20.99
N PRO A 7 11.58 0.64 21.75
CA PRO A 7 11.75 1.21 23.08
C PRO A 7 11.70 2.75 23.17
N ASP A 8 12.00 3.49 22.09
CA ASP A 8 12.02 4.97 22.06
C ASP A 8 10.64 5.59 21.78
N ALA A 9 9.58 5.01 22.34
CA ALA A 9 8.21 5.15 21.87
C ALA A 9 7.45 6.38 22.42
N VAL A 10 8.06 7.56 22.44
CA VAL A 10 7.34 8.80 22.82
C VAL A 10 6.21 9.13 21.82
N ALA A 11 6.27 8.61 20.59
CA ALA A 11 5.30 8.84 19.51
C ALA A 11 4.22 7.74 19.36
N GLN A 12 3.97 6.92 20.41
CA GLN A 12 2.87 5.92 20.35
C GLN A 12 1.48 6.57 20.40
N GLU A 13 1.34 7.71 21.09
CA GLU A 13 0.05 8.32 21.44
C GLU A 13 -0.84 8.65 20.24
N ASP A 14 -0.21 8.96 19.09
CA ASP A 14 -0.91 9.29 17.85
C ASP A 14 -1.58 8.06 17.19
N TYR A 15 -1.07 6.85 17.45
CA TYR A 15 -1.58 5.63 16.83
C TYR A 15 -2.57 4.86 17.70
N VAL A 16 -2.59 5.07 19.02
CA VAL A 16 -3.35 4.23 19.95
C VAL A 16 -4.29 5.06 20.83
N TYR A 17 -5.32 4.42 21.37
CA TYR A 17 -6.08 4.94 22.51
C TYR A 17 -5.31 4.64 23.79
N PRO A 18 -4.67 5.63 24.46
CA PRO A 18 -3.83 5.36 25.63
C PRO A 18 -4.60 4.68 26.76
N GLU A 19 -5.89 4.98 26.90
CA GLU A 19 -6.80 4.38 27.88
C GLU A 19 -7.05 2.88 27.67
N THR A 20 -6.68 2.34 26.51
CA THR A 20 -6.81 0.90 26.19
C THR A 20 -5.51 0.13 26.40
N TYR A 21 -4.48 0.77 26.95
CA TYR A 21 -3.20 0.12 27.20
C TYR A 21 -3.33 -0.98 28.25
N ASP A 22 -2.91 -2.19 27.88
CA ASP A 22 -2.80 -3.35 28.75
C ASP A 22 -1.32 -3.59 29.09
N PRO A 23 -0.89 -3.35 30.34
CA PRO A 23 0.48 -3.58 30.79
C PRO A 23 0.93 -5.04 30.72
N ALA A 24 -0.01 -5.99 30.82
CA ALA A 24 0.33 -7.41 30.78
C ALA A 24 0.78 -7.86 29.39
N THR A 25 0.24 -7.23 28.34
CA THR A 25 0.57 -7.55 26.95
C THR A 25 1.43 -6.48 26.27
N GLY A 26 1.54 -5.29 26.86
CA GLY A 26 2.20 -4.12 26.26
C GLY A 26 1.45 -3.56 25.05
N ARG A 27 0.13 -3.78 24.97
CA ARG A 27 -0.69 -3.48 23.80
C ARG A 27 -1.70 -2.38 24.11
N ALA A 28 -2.01 -1.58 23.10
CA ALA A 28 -3.15 -0.67 23.10
C ALA A 28 -3.87 -0.77 21.76
N VAL A 29 -5.17 -0.47 21.76
CA VAL A 29 -6.02 -0.48 20.57
C VAL A 29 -5.66 0.69 19.68
N LEU A 30 -5.52 0.43 18.37
CA LEU A 30 -5.19 1.46 17.40
C LEU A 30 -6.37 2.44 17.21
N ARG A 31 -6.07 3.74 17.14
CA ARG A 31 -7.04 4.77 16.75
C ARG A 31 -7.58 4.45 15.36
N ASN A 32 -8.90 4.41 15.25
CA ASN A 32 -9.61 4.01 14.05
C ASN A 32 -10.82 4.93 13.82
N LEU A 33 -11.30 4.98 12.58
CA LEU A 33 -12.41 5.85 12.15
C LEU A 33 -13.76 5.48 12.80
N HIS A 34 -13.85 4.31 13.43
CA HIS A 34 -15.07 3.81 14.06
C HIS A 34 -15.11 4.02 15.58
N GLY A 35 -14.05 4.56 16.19
CA GLY A 35 -13.98 4.76 17.64
C GLY A 35 -13.93 3.45 18.45
N ILE A 36 -13.60 2.32 17.82
CA ILE A 36 -13.59 1.01 18.47
C ILE A 36 -12.39 0.93 19.43
N ARG A 37 -12.66 0.54 20.68
CA ARG A 37 -11.68 0.42 21.77
C ARG A 37 -11.47 -1.01 22.28
N ASP A 38 -12.01 -2.00 21.57
CA ASP A 38 -11.79 -3.42 21.84
C ASP A 38 -10.93 -4.04 20.73
N HIS A 39 -9.93 -4.83 21.13
CA HIS A 39 -8.97 -5.43 20.20
C HIS A 39 -9.61 -6.43 19.24
N ALA A 40 -10.49 -7.31 19.73
CA ALA A 40 -11.09 -8.36 18.92
C ALA A 40 -12.10 -7.79 17.92
N THR A 41 -12.89 -6.81 18.37
CA THR A 41 -13.84 -6.07 17.55
C THR A 41 -13.11 -5.30 16.45
N LEU A 42 -12.04 -4.56 16.77
CA LEU A 42 -11.27 -3.83 15.76
C LEU A 42 -10.65 -4.78 14.73
N ALA A 43 -10.09 -5.92 15.17
CA ALA A 43 -9.49 -6.89 14.26
C ALA A 43 -10.51 -7.46 13.27
N THR A 44 -11.75 -7.71 13.72
CA THR A 44 -12.84 -8.19 12.86
C THR A 44 -13.23 -7.14 11.82
N VAL A 45 -13.52 -5.92 12.26
CA VAL A 45 -13.94 -4.81 11.37
C VAL A 45 -12.84 -4.44 10.37
N GLU A 46 -11.59 -4.32 10.83
CA GLU A 46 -10.44 -4.05 9.95
C GLU A 46 -10.27 -5.15 8.90
N SER A 47 -10.43 -6.42 9.30
CA SER A 47 -10.32 -7.55 8.37
C SER A 47 -11.40 -7.49 7.30
N GLU A 48 -12.66 -7.28 7.68
CA GLU A 48 -13.80 -7.23 6.75
C GLU A 48 -13.64 -6.10 5.71
N LEU A 49 -13.32 -4.89 6.18
CA LEU A 49 -13.13 -3.72 5.32
C LEU A 49 -11.93 -3.90 4.38
N ALA A 50 -10.78 -4.34 4.91
CA ALA A 50 -9.60 -4.59 4.09
C ALA A 50 -9.82 -5.70 3.05
N THR A 51 -10.57 -6.76 3.39
CA THR A 51 -10.94 -7.82 2.44
C THR A 51 -11.83 -7.29 1.32
N ALA A 52 -12.79 -6.41 1.62
CA ALA A 52 -13.62 -5.78 0.60
C ALA A 52 -12.78 -4.95 -0.39
N ARG A 53 -11.81 -4.16 0.13
CA ARG A 53 -10.87 -3.39 -0.70
C ARG A 53 -9.92 -4.24 -1.51
N PHE A 54 -9.41 -5.32 -0.92
CA PHE A 54 -8.55 -6.27 -1.61
C PHE A 54 -9.29 -6.95 -2.77
N ARG A 55 -10.57 -7.31 -2.58
CA ARG A 55 -11.40 -7.88 -3.64
C ARG A 55 -11.54 -6.95 -4.85
N GLN A 56 -11.59 -5.63 -4.64
CA GLN A 56 -11.62 -4.64 -5.74
C GLN A 56 -10.34 -4.69 -6.59
N LEU A 57 -9.17 -4.95 -5.98
CA LEU A 57 -7.91 -5.16 -6.70
C LEU A 57 -7.91 -6.49 -7.46
N LEU A 58 -8.39 -7.57 -6.82
CA LEU A 58 -8.50 -8.90 -7.46
C LEU A 58 -9.39 -8.86 -8.71
N GLN A 59 -10.51 -8.16 -8.63
CA GLN A 59 -11.47 -8.00 -9.72
C GLN A 59 -11.02 -6.96 -10.77
N GLY A 60 -9.92 -6.25 -10.52
CA GLY A 60 -9.41 -5.18 -11.38
C GLY A 60 -10.37 -3.98 -11.51
N VAL A 61 -11.26 -3.79 -10.52
CA VAL A 61 -12.14 -2.62 -10.40
C VAL A 61 -11.31 -1.38 -10.09
N VAL A 62 -10.32 -1.55 -9.21
CA VAL A 62 -9.29 -0.55 -8.90
C VAL A 62 -7.95 -1.11 -9.34
N ARG A 63 -7.07 -0.22 -9.78
CA ARG A 63 -5.68 -0.53 -10.13
C ARG A 63 -4.78 0.56 -9.62
N ILE A 64 -3.64 0.14 -9.11
CA ILE A 64 -2.65 1.04 -8.54
C ILE A 64 -1.37 0.77 -9.32
N PRO A 65 -0.99 1.68 -10.24
CA PRO A 65 0.23 1.51 -11.03
C PRO A 65 1.46 1.34 -10.13
N ILE A 66 2.33 0.40 -10.49
CA ILE A 66 3.61 0.23 -9.81
C ILE A 66 4.53 1.39 -10.19
N GLU A 67 4.86 2.22 -9.21
CA GLU A 67 5.80 3.33 -9.32
C GLU A 67 7.13 3.02 -8.61
N PRO A 68 8.26 3.60 -9.05
CA PRO A 68 9.59 3.33 -8.49
C PRO A 68 9.85 4.04 -7.15
N ASP A 69 8.84 4.63 -6.52
CA ASP A 69 8.94 5.32 -5.24
C ASP A 69 7.79 4.98 -4.29
N THR A 70 7.87 5.46 -3.05
CA THR A 70 6.98 5.02 -1.97
C THR A 70 5.52 5.37 -2.20
N SER A 71 5.19 6.31 -3.10
CA SER A 71 3.81 6.66 -3.43
C SER A 71 2.99 5.42 -3.77
N TYR A 72 3.57 4.46 -4.51
CA TYR A 72 2.93 3.19 -4.83
C TYR A 72 2.47 2.44 -3.58
N LEU A 73 3.37 2.20 -2.62
CA LEU A 73 3.00 1.48 -1.39
C LEU A 73 2.01 2.26 -0.54
N GLN A 74 2.16 3.58 -0.52
CA GLN A 74 1.26 4.48 0.21
C GLN A 74 -0.16 4.43 -0.37
N ASP A 75 -0.29 4.40 -1.69
CA ASP A 75 -1.58 4.28 -2.37
C ASP A 75 -2.20 2.89 -2.21
N VAL A 76 -1.39 1.82 -2.28
CA VAL A 76 -1.85 0.45 -1.97
C VAL A 76 -2.36 0.38 -0.53
N HIS A 77 -1.60 0.88 0.44
CA HIS A 77 -2.01 0.86 1.84
C HIS A 77 -3.22 1.75 2.09
N ARG A 78 -3.27 2.95 1.48
CA ARG A 78 -4.44 3.83 1.56
C ARG A 78 -5.68 3.12 1.05
N HIS A 79 -5.62 2.53 -0.15
CA HIS A 79 -6.75 1.81 -0.72
C HIS A 79 -7.29 0.71 0.20
N LEU A 80 -6.39 -0.07 0.81
CA LEU A 80 -6.76 -1.18 1.70
C LEU A 80 -7.34 -0.74 3.04
N PHE A 81 -6.93 0.42 3.56
CA PHE A 81 -7.20 0.81 4.95
C PHE A 81 -7.88 2.17 5.14
N GLN A 82 -8.23 2.88 4.06
CA GLN A 82 -8.88 4.20 4.09
C GLN A 82 -10.18 4.22 4.90
N ASP A 83 -10.89 3.10 5.00
CA ASP A 83 -12.13 3.01 5.76
C ASP A 83 -11.90 2.70 7.24
N THR A 84 -10.69 2.33 7.65
CA THR A 84 -10.36 1.95 9.04
C THR A 84 -9.48 2.97 9.74
N TYR A 85 -8.46 3.52 9.07
CA TYR A 85 -7.44 4.37 9.68
C TYR A 85 -7.33 5.73 9.00
N ALA A 86 -7.32 6.81 9.80
CA ALA A 86 -7.09 8.16 9.29
C ALA A 86 -5.72 8.31 8.63
N TRP A 87 -4.71 7.60 9.15
CA TRP A 87 -3.34 7.57 8.65
C TRP A 87 -3.11 6.54 7.52
N ALA A 88 -4.18 6.04 6.89
CA ALA A 88 -4.04 5.05 5.82
C ALA A 88 -3.20 5.60 4.64
N GLY A 89 -2.06 4.95 4.39
CA GLY A 89 -1.10 5.37 3.37
C GLY A 89 0.02 6.26 3.90
N GLU A 90 0.08 6.51 5.20
CA GLU A 90 1.17 7.23 5.85
C GLU A 90 2.25 6.25 6.32
N LEU A 91 3.50 6.54 5.97
CA LEU A 91 4.63 5.76 6.49
C LEU A 91 4.70 5.91 8.01
N ARG A 92 5.11 4.84 8.70
CA ARG A 92 5.19 4.86 10.16
C ARG A 92 6.15 5.93 10.68
N THR A 93 5.74 6.58 11.75
CA THR A 93 6.53 7.59 12.48
C THR A 93 7.12 7.05 13.80
N VAL A 94 7.04 5.73 13.99
CA VAL A 94 7.61 4.99 15.14
C VAL A 94 8.51 3.87 14.66
N ASN A 95 9.52 3.53 15.47
CA ASN A 95 10.28 2.30 15.30
C ASN A 95 9.45 1.11 15.75
N LEU A 96 9.69 -0.07 15.15
CA LEU A 96 8.91 -1.27 15.39
C LEU A 96 9.83 -2.42 15.80
N THR A 97 9.29 -3.32 16.62
CA THR A 97 9.93 -4.56 17.04
C THR A 97 8.95 -5.73 16.95
N LEU A 98 9.49 -6.93 16.76
CA LEU A 98 8.75 -8.19 16.82
C LEU A 98 9.62 -9.20 17.56
N GLY A 99 9.33 -9.46 18.84
CA GLY A 99 10.21 -10.31 19.65
C GLY A 99 11.64 -9.78 19.66
N GLU A 100 12.58 -10.57 19.15
CA GLU A 100 14.00 -10.20 19.02
C GLU A 100 14.34 -9.34 17.78
N TRP A 101 13.43 -9.24 16.81
CA TRP A 101 13.66 -8.48 15.58
C TRP A 101 13.39 -6.99 15.79
N VAL A 102 14.40 -6.18 15.48
CA VAL A 102 14.28 -4.72 15.33
C VAL A 102 14.18 -4.39 13.85
N PHE A 103 13.11 -3.72 13.44
CA PHE A 103 12.93 -3.29 12.05
C PHE A 103 13.74 -2.02 11.77
N PRO A 104 14.07 -1.71 10.49
CA PRO A 104 14.87 -0.53 10.13
C PRO A 104 14.34 0.77 10.74
N ASP A 105 15.22 1.75 10.94
CA ASP A 105 14.79 3.03 11.51
C ASP A 105 13.73 3.72 10.62
N LYS A 106 12.71 4.30 11.24
CA LYS A 106 11.61 5.01 10.56
C LYS A 106 12.10 6.09 9.60
N ASN A 107 13.24 6.73 9.88
CA ASN A 107 13.78 7.79 9.05
C ASN A 107 14.48 7.24 7.79
N LEU A 108 14.79 5.95 7.75
CA LEU A 108 15.47 5.28 6.64
C LEU A 108 14.52 4.52 5.72
N LEU A 109 13.20 4.58 5.96
CA LEU A 109 12.21 3.84 5.17
C LEU A 109 12.33 4.10 3.67
N ARG A 110 12.39 5.37 3.25
CA ARG A 110 12.49 5.74 1.82
C ARG A 110 13.78 5.19 1.19
N THR A 111 14.89 5.22 1.94
CA THR A 111 16.18 4.69 1.51
C THR A 111 16.11 3.18 1.27
N HIS A 112 15.52 2.42 2.20
CA HIS A 112 15.41 0.97 2.06
C HIS A 112 14.37 0.52 1.01
N LEU A 113 13.30 1.30 0.81
CA LEU A 113 12.23 0.96 -0.13
C LEU A 113 12.59 1.22 -1.58
N ARG A 114 13.36 2.28 -1.87
CA ARG A 114 13.65 2.69 -3.25
C ARG A 114 14.21 1.56 -4.12
N PRO A 115 15.21 0.76 -3.69
CA PRO A 115 15.70 -0.35 -4.50
C PRO A 115 14.61 -1.37 -4.83
N LEU A 116 13.78 -1.75 -3.85
CA LEU A 116 12.69 -2.71 -4.02
C LEU A 116 11.65 -2.20 -5.04
N LEU A 117 11.31 -0.92 -4.97
CA LEU A 117 10.30 -0.30 -5.82
C LEU A 117 10.82 -0.10 -7.24
N CYS A 118 12.07 0.34 -7.41
CA CYS A 118 12.75 0.34 -8.70
C CYS A 118 12.77 -1.06 -9.31
N THR A 119 13.11 -2.09 -8.51
CA THR A 119 13.09 -3.48 -8.96
C THR A 119 11.69 -3.90 -9.43
N ALA A 120 10.65 -3.58 -8.67
CA ALA A 120 9.27 -3.91 -9.06
C ALA A 120 8.84 -3.19 -10.35
N ALA A 121 9.21 -1.92 -10.52
CA ALA A 121 8.82 -1.11 -11.67
C ALA A 121 9.56 -1.48 -12.97
N THR A 122 10.84 -1.88 -12.86
CA THR A 122 11.72 -2.09 -14.02
C THR A 122 11.85 -3.54 -14.49
N THR A 123 11.38 -4.51 -13.69
CA THR A 123 11.39 -5.93 -14.08
C THR A 123 10.46 -6.17 -15.28
N ASP A 124 10.93 -6.86 -16.32
CA ASP A 124 10.08 -7.33 -17.43
C ASP A 124 9.29 -8.57 -17.00
N TRP A 125 8.24 -8.33 -16.22
CA TRP A 125 7.32 -9.35 -15.70
C TRP A 125 6.67 -10.18 -16.80
N ARG A 126 6.55 -9.65 -18.02
CA ARG A 126 5.94 -10.38 -19.14
C ARG A 126 6.86 -11.48 -19.66
N ARG A 127 8.16 -11.20 -19.73
CA ARG A 127 9.18 -12.13 -20.28
C ARG A 127 9.81 -13.03 -19.23
N ILE A 128 9.75 -12.67 -17.94
CA ILE A 128 10.35 -13.45 -16.85
C ILE A 128 9.89 -14.92 -16.86
N ASP A 129 10.79 -15.86 -16.59
CA ASP A 129 10.43 -17.28 -16.42
C ASP A 129 9.86 -17.57 -15.03
N HIS A 130 9.37 -18.79 -14.82
CA HIS A 130 8.70 -19.18 -13.57
C HIS A 130 9.63 -19.05 -12.37
N ASP A 131 10.88 -19.49 -12.56
CA ASP A 131 11.90 -19.45 -11.52
C ASP A 131 12.37 -18.01 -11.22
N GLY A 132 12.52 -17.18 -12.26
CA GLY A 132 12.74 -15.75 -12.12
C GLY A 132 11.58 -15.07 -11.40
N PHE A 133 10.33 -15.40 -11.75
CA PHE A 133 9.15 -14.86 -11.08
C PHE A 133 9.14 -15.17 -9.59
N ALA A 134 9.39 -16.44 -9.23
CA ALA A 134 9.49 -16.87 -7.84
C ALA A 134 10.62 -16.14 -7.08
N ARG A 135 11.80 -16.00 -7.69
CA ARG A 135 12.92 -15.24 -7.09
C ARG A 135 12.59 -13.77 -6.89
N MET A 136 12.03 -13.11 -7.90
CA MET A 136 11.70 -11.68 -7.79
C MET A 136 10.61 -11.44 -6.75
N ALA A 137 9.58 -12.28 -6.72
CA ALA A 137 8.55 -12.24 -5.67
C ALA A 137 9.16 -12.44 -4.27
N SER A 138 10.13 -13.36 -4.14
CA SER A 138 10.85 -13.61 -2.89
C SER A 138 11.66 -12.40 -2.41
N ILE A 139 12.38 -11.73 -3.32
CA ILE A 139 13.15 -10.51 -3.02
C ILE A 139 12.21 -9.40 -2.55
N LEU A 140 11.12 -9.16 -3.28
CA LEU A 140 10.16 -8.12 -2.94
C LEU A 140 9.47 -8.42 -1.61
N PHE A 141 9.01 -9.66 -1.40
CA PHE A 141 8.38 -10.08 -0.15
C PHE A 141 9.33 -9.91 1.04
N ALA A 142 10.53 -10.49 0.97
CA ALA A 142 11.49 -10.47 2.08
C ALA A 142 11.93 -9.03 2.41
N GLY A 143 12.19 -8.23 1.38
CA GLY A 143 12.51 -6.81 1.52
C GLY A 143 11.38 -6.01 2.19
N LEU A 144 10.15 -6.12 1.68
CA LEU A 144 9.01 -5.38 2.24
C LEU A 144 8.64 -5.85 3.65
N ASN A 145 8.75 -7.16 3.91
CA ASN A 145 8.49 -7.73 5.23
C ASN A 145 9.51 -7.25 6.27
N HIS A 146 10.78 -7.11 5.86
CA HIS A 146 11.83 -6.55 6.70
C HIS A 146 11.70 -5.03 6.91
N VAL A 147 11.41 -4.25 5.87
CA VAL A 147 11.30 -2.78 6.01
C VAL A 147 10.06 -2.37 6.81
N ARG A 148 8.94 -3.05 6.58
CA ARG A 148 7.67 -2.85 7.30
C ARG A 148 7.25 -1.37 7.37
N PRO A 149 6.92 -0.76 6.22
CA PRO A 149 6.76 0.69 6.10
C PRO A 149 5.59 1.33 6.87
N PHE A 150 4.59 0.55 7.29
CA PHE A 150 3.37 1.06 7.93
C PHE A 150 3.25 0.60 9.39
N ARG A 151 2.40 1.27 10.18
CA ARG A 151 2.15 0.90 11.59
C ARG A 151 1.45 -0.46 11.73
N THR A 152 0.48 -0.75 10.86
CA THR A 152 -0.20 -2.05 10.74
C THR A 152 -0.42 -2.37 9.26
N GLY A 153 -1.06 -3.50 8.94
CA GLY A 153 -1.50 -3.76 7.57
C GLY A 153 -0.42 -4.20 6.56
N ASN A 154 0.86 -4.15 6.94
CA ASN A 154 2.00 -4.49 6.06
C ASN A 154 1.85 -5.82 5.33
N GLY A 155 1.39 -6.89 6.01
CA GLY A 155 1.19 -8.19 5.36
C GLY A 155 0.18 -8.14 4.20
N ARG A 156 -0.99 -7.52 4.40
CA ARG A 156 -2.02 -7.36 3.35
C ARG A 156 -1.54 -6.45 2.23
N MET A 157 -0.80 -5.38 2.55
CA MET A 157 -0.14 -4.54 1.55
C MET A 157 0.82 -5.35 0.69
N ILE A 158 1.67 -6.20 1.30
CA ILE A 158 2.60 -7.06 0.55
C ILE A 158 1.83 -8.04 -0.35
N MET A 159 0.75 -8.64 0.14
CA MET A 159 -0.10 -9.52 -0.68
C MET A 159 -0.71 -8.77 -1.88
N ALA A 160 -1.09 -7.51 -1.71
CA ALA A 160 -1.61 -6.69 -2.80
C ALA A 160 -0.51 -6.36 -3.82
N VAL A 161 0.71 -6.03 -3.36
CA VAL A 161 1.86 -5.83 -4.24
C VAL A 161 2.18 -7.09 -5.04
N LEU A 162 2.17 -8.27 -4.38
CA LEU A 162 2.37 -9.57 -5.03
C LEU A 162 1.29 -9.85 -6.08
N HIS A 163 0.03 -9.53 -5.79
CA HIS A 163 -1.05 -9.61 -6.76
C HIS A 163 -0.78 -8.71 -7.96
N GLU A 164 -0.51 -7.42 -7.75
CA GLU A 164 -0.27 -6.45 -8.84
C GLU A 164 0.88 -6.88 -9.76
N ILE A 165 2.04 -7.30 -9.23
CA ILE A 165 3.15 -7.81 -10.07
C ILE A 165 2.75 -9.07 -10.84
N SER A 166 1.90 -9.94 -10.26
CA SER A 166 1.43 -11.14 -10.94
C SER A 166 0.54 -10.81 -12.13
N THR A 167 -0.26 -9.73 -12.05
CA THR A 167 -1.10 -9.27 -13.17
C THR A 167 -0.30 -8.82 -14.39
N LEU A 168 0.98 -8.48 -14.19
CA LEU A 168 1.93 -8.09 -15.23
C LEU A 168 2.67 -9.27 -15.86
N SER A 169 2.53 -10.46 -15.28
CA SER A 169 3.25 -11.66 -15.65
C SER A 169 2.32 -12.73 -16.23
N ARG A 170 2.91 -13.77 -16.83
CA ARG A 170 2.19 -14.98 -17.24
C ARG A 170 1.94 -15.96 -16.09
N PHE A 171 2.25 -15.56 -14.86
CA PHE A 171 2.08 -16.34 -13.65
C PHE A 171 1.12 -15.64 -12.68
N GLU A 172 0.42 -16.40 -11.88
CA GLU A 172 -0.39 -15.94 -10.75
C GLU A 172 -0.08 -16.73 -9.50
N PHE A 173 -0.45 -16.18 -8.34
CA PHE A 173 -0.28 -16.86 -7.07
C PHE A 173 -1.56 -17.59 -6.68
N ASP A 174 -1.42 -18.89 -6.49
CA ASP A 174 -2.38 -19.75 -5.82
C ASP A 174 -1.82 -20.06 -4.43
N PHE A 175 -2.15 -19.20 -3.46
CA PHE A 175 -1.66 -19.33 -2.09
C PHE A 175 -2.30 -20.50 -1.33
N ASP A 176 -3.38 -21.10 -1.82
CA ASP A 176 -4.00 -22.28 -1.22
C ASP A 176 -3.09 -23.53 -1.35
N ARG A 177 -2.15 -23.49 -2.30
CA ARG A 177 -1.09 -24.51 -2.45
C ARG A 177 -0.06 -24.48 -1.31
N VAL A 178 -0.05 -23.43 -0.49
CA VAL A 178 0.87 -23.27 0.63
C VAL A 178 0.08 -23.15 1.92
N GLY A 179 0.18 -24.16 2.78
CA GLY A 179 -0.47 -24.12 4.08
C GLY A 179 -0.01 -22.95 4.95
N ARG A 180 -0.93 -22.41 5.76
CA ARG A 180 -0.69 -21.26 6.65
C ARG A 180 0.57 -21.40 7.51
N ARG A 181 0.83 -22.59 8.05
CA ARG A 181 2.03 -22.86 8.87
C ARG A 181 3.32 -22.69 8.07
N THR A 182 3.34 -23.17 6.83
CA THR A 182 4.49 -23.03 5.92
C THR A 182 4.72 -21.57 5.55
N TRP A 183 3.65 -20.84 5.26
CA TRP A 183 3.71 -19.41 4.99
C TRP A 183 4.28 -18.63 6.18
N ASP A 184 3.75 -18.87 7.38
CA ASP A 184 4.19 -18.17 8.59
C ASP A 184 5.64 -18.50 8.95
N ALA A 185 6.07 -19.76 8.74
CA ALA A 185 7.46 -20.18 8.94
C ALA A 185 8.40 -19.49 7.93
N MET A 186 8.03 -19.46 6.66
CA MET A 186 8.79 -18.78 5.61
C MET A 186 8.88 -17.27 5.88
N ALA A 187 7.77 -16.63 6.24
CA ALA A 187 7.74 -15.20 6.53
C ALA A 187 8.72 -14.84 7.67
N ARG A 188 8.81 -15.67 8.71
CA ARG A 188 9.81 -15.50 9.77
C ARG A 188 11.23 -15.77 9.28
N ALA A 189 11.43 -16.82 8.48
CA ALA A 189 12.74 -17.16 7.93
C ALA A 189 13.31 -16.05 7.03
N THR A 190 12.46 -15.26 6.35
CA THR A 190 12.94 -14.12 5.55
C THR A 190 13.51 -12.96 6.37
N LEU A 191 13.18 -12.86 7.67
CA LEU A 191 13.76 -11.84 8.53
C LEU A 191 15.24 -12.16 8.80
N PRO A 192 16.09 -11.13 9.04
CA PRO A 192 17.50 -11.33 9.33
C PRO A 192 17.70 -12.28 10.52
N ALA A 193 18.68 -13.17 10.41
CA ALA A 193 19.10 -13.97 11.55
C ALA A 193 19.86 -13.10 12.57
N ARG A 194 20.13 -13.65 13.76
CA ARG A 194 20.91 -12.94 14.78
C ARG A 194 22.29 -12.56 14.24
N GLY A 195 22.61 -11.27 14.24
CA GLY A 195 23.87 -10.73 13.72
C GLY A 195 23.84 -10.36 12.23
N GLU A 196 22.73 -10.60 11.53
CA GLU A 196 22.52 -10.16 10.15
C GLU A 196 21.70 -8.88 10.10
N PHE A 197 21.93 -8.09 9.04
CA PHE A 197 21.17 -6.86 8.79
C PHE A 197 20.21 -6.98 7.60
N MET A 198 20.50 -7.89 6.67
CA MET A 198 19.78 -8.00 5.40
C MET A 198 18.73 -9.11 5.45
N PRO A 199 17.59 -8.96 4.75
CA PRO A 199 16.58 -10.01 4.67
C PRO A 199 17.08 -11.22 3.85
N ARG A 200 16.60 -12.41 4.21
CA ARG A 200 16.98 -13.69 3.61
C ARG A 200 15.97 -14.13 2.55
N ALA A 201 16.00 -13.49 1.39
CA ALA A 201 15.04 -13.76 0.30
C ALA A 201 15.05 -15.22 -0.20
N THR A 202 16.18 -15.91 -0.11
CA THR A 202 16.33 -17.32 -0.52
C THR A 202 15.39 -18.27 0.21
N GLU A 203 15.05 -17.97 1.46
CA GLU A 203 14.12 -18.75 2.30
C GLU A 203 12.70 -18.80 1.72
N ALA A 204 12.33 -17.82 0.89
CA ALA A 204 11.00 -17.72 0.31
C ALA A 204 10.87 -18.36 -1.08
N VAL A 205 11.99 -18.67 -1.76
CA VAL A 205 11.98 -19.08 -3.17
C VAL A 205 11.19 -20.37 -3.38
N ALA A 206 11.40 -21.37 -2.52
CA ALA A 206 10.67 -22.64 -2.64
C ALA A 206 9.16 -22.46 -2.48
N VAL A 207 8.76 -21.59 -1.53
CA VAL A 207 7.34 -21.29 -1.27
C VAL A 207 6.72 -20.52 -2.44
N PHE A 208 7.38 -19.48 -2.94
CA PHE A 208 6.88 -18.72 -4.09
C PHE A 208 6.88 -19.54 -5.38
N ARG A 209 7.83 -20.45 -5.56
CA ARG A 209 7.82 -21.39 -6.69
C ARG A 209 6.63 -22.35 -6.61
N ALA A 210 6.31 -22.85 -5.41
CA ALA A 210 5.17 -23.74 -5.20
C ALA A 210 3.81 -23.03 -5.34
N ALA A 211 3.74 -21.76 -4.91
CA ALA A 211 2.53 -20.94 -4.96
C ALA A 211 2.29 -20.32 -6.35
N SER A 212 3.30 -20.17 -7.21
CA SER A 212 3.12 -19.56 -8.53
C SER A 212 2.73 -20.60 -9.58
N VAL A 213 1.66 -20.32 -10.31
CA VAL A 213 1.13 -21.17 -11.39
C VAL A 213 1.00 -20.37 -12.68
N SER A 214 1.00 -21.05 -13.83
CA SER A 214 0.75 -20.40 -15.12
C SER A 214 -0.68 -19.84 -15.15
N ARG A 215 -0.82 -18.59 -15.62
CA ARG A 215 -2.15 -17.98 -15.77
C ARG A 215 -2.93 -18.71 -16.85
N THR A 216 -4.19 -18.98 -16.53
CA THR A 216 -5.16 -19.49 -17.52
C THR A 216 -5.77 -18.36 -18.35
N THR A 217 -5.80 -17.14 -17.80
CA THR A 217 -6.28 -15.94 -18.50
C THR A 217 -5.14 -15.15 -19.14
N PRO A 218 -5.32 -14.59 -20.35
CA PRO A 218 -4.31 -13.76 -21.00
C PRO A 218 -3.85 -12.59 -20.12
N VAL A 219 -2.55 -12.30 -20.15
CA VAL A 219 -2.00 -11.09 -19.50
C VAL A 219 -2.68 -9.88 -20.13
N PRO A 220 -3.41 -9.08 -19.34
CA PRO A 220 -4.11 -7.94 -19.89
C PRO A 220 -3.15 -6.96 -20.59
N ASN A 221 -3.44 -6.62 -21.85
CA ASN A 221 -2.57 -5.73 -22.63
C ASN A 221 -2.57 -4.31 -22.05
N ARG A 222 -1.40 -3.83 -21.57
CA ARG A 222 -1.23 -2.48 -20.98
C ARG A 222 -1.72 -1.36 -21.91
N THR A 223 -1.57 -1.49 -23.22
CA THR A 223 -2.08 -0.51 -24.21
C THR A 223 -3.61 -0.51 -24.24
N VAL A 224 -4.23 -1.69 -24.27
CA VAL A 224 -5.70 -1.83 -24.24
C VAL A 224 -6.26 -1.29 -22.93
N GLN A 225 -5.54 -1.46 -21.83
CA GLN A 225 -5.92 -0.93 -20.53
C GLN A 225 -5.79 0.60 -20.44
N ALA A 226 -4.66 1.15 -20.88
CA ALA A 226 -4.46 2.60 -20.96
C ALA A 226 -5.53 3.26 -21.85
N MET A 227 -5.88 2.64 -22.98
CA MET A 227 -6.97 3.09 -23.84
C MET A 227 -8.34 3.03 -23.16
N ARG A 228 -8.62 2.00 -22.35
CA ARG A 228 -9.85 1.91 -21.54
C ARG A 228 -9.90 2.97 -20.44
N GLU A 229 -8.78 3.27 -19.80
CA GLU A 229 -8.68 4.33 -18.79
C GLU A 229 -8.85 5.73 -19.37
N ILE A 230 -8.23 6.01 -20.53
CA ILE A 230 -8.45 7.25 -21.29
C ILE A 230 -9.92 7.36 -21.66
N SER A 231 -10.52 6.30 -22.22
CA SER A 231 -11.93 6.29 -22.60
C SER A 231 -12.86 6.53 -21.40
N ARG A 232 -12.57 5.91 -20.24
CA ARG A 232 -13.34 6.10 -19.00
C ARG A 232 -13.26 7.55 -18.49
N ARG A 233 -12.06 8.14 -18.51
CA ARG A 233 -11.84 9.56 -18.13
C ARG A 233 -12.57 10.51 -19.08
N SER A 234 -12.65 10.17 -20.37
CA SER A 234 -13.40 10.94 -21.37
C SER A 234 -14.92 10.81 -21.21
N THR A 235 -15.43 9.69 -20.69
CA THR A 235 -16.87 9.47 -20.47
C THR A 235 -17.40 9.97 -19.12
N SER A 236 -16.54 10.35 -18.17
CA SER A 236 -16.94 10.76 -16.81
C SER A 236 -16.83 12.27 -16.54
N GLY A 237 -16.54 13.10 -17.54
CA GLY A 237 -16.69 14.56 -17.43
C GLY A 237 -18.10 14.98 -17.85
N PRO A 238 -18.76 15.94 -17.17
CA PRO A 238 -20.00 16.50 -17.70
C PRO A 238 -19.70 17.08 -19.08
N PHE A 239 -20.48 16.66 -20.09
CA PHE A 239 -20.42 17.23 -21.42
C PHE A 239 -20.84 18.70 -21.32
N THR A 240 -19.88 19.61 -21.14
CA THR A 240 -20.14 21.04 -21.27
C THR A 240 -20.34 21.33 -22.74
N SER A 241 -21.57 21.70 -23.12
CA SER A 241 -21.87 22.10 -24.48
C SER A 241 -20.96 23.28 -24.91
N PRO A 242 -20.64 23.41 -26.21
CA PRO A 242 -19.87 24.55 -26.72
C PRO A 242 -20.46 25.92 -26.32
N GLU A 243 -21.77 25.99 -26.12
CA GLU A 243 -22.47 27.20 -25.64
C GLU A 243 -22.16 27.51 -24.16
N ALA A 244 -22.06 26.49 -23.29
CA ALA A 244 -21.70 26.66 -21.89
C ALA A 244 -20.23 27.11 -21.71
N LEU A 245 -19.35 26.73 -22.63
CA LEU A 245 -17.96 27.20 -22.68
C LEU A 245 -17.84 28.65 -23.16
N ARG A 246 -18.71 29.10 -24.07
CA ARG A 246 -18.78 30.51 -24.51
C ARG A 246 -19.30 31.41 -23.40
N ALA A 247 -20.40 31.02 -22.74
CA ALA A 247 -20.98 31.78 -21.62
C ALA A 247 -19.99 31.99 -20.46
N ARG A 248 -19.17 30.97 -20.13
CA ARG A 248 -18.14 31.09 -19.09
C ARG A 248 -16.96 31.99 -19.48
N ARG A 249 -16.67 32.11 -20.78
CA ARG A 249 -15.62 33.00 -21.28
C ARG A 249 -16.08 34.45 -21.23
N ASP A 250 -17.33 34.69 -21.60
CA ASP A 250 -17.95 36.01 -21.58
C ASP A 250 -18.14 36.52 -20.13
N GLU A 251 -18.52 35.65 -19.18
CA GLU A 251 -18.56 36.00 -17.74
C GLU A 251 -17.19 36.32 -17.13
N ALA A 252 -16.12 35.67 -17.60
CA ALA A 252 -14.76 35.91 -17.13
C ALA A 252 -14.17 37.20 -17.71
N GLU A 253 -14.54 37.56 -18.94
CA GLU A 253 -14.19 38.84 -19.55
C GLU A 253 -14.97 40.01 -18.91
N HIS A 254 -16.25 39.83 -18.60
CA HIS A 254 -17.06 40.86 -17.93
C HIS A 254 -16.60 41.15 -16.49
N ARG A 255 -16.09 40.13 -15.77
CA ARG A 255 -15.50 40.30 -14.43
C ARG A 255 -14.14 41.01 -14.45
N ARG A 256 -13.39 40.94 -15.55
CA ARG A 256 -12.10 41.65 -15.70
C ARG A 256 -12.27 43.14 -15.97
N TYR A 257 -13.39 43.57 -16.54
CA TYR A 257 -13.62 44.97 -16.90
C TYR A 257 -14.29 45.83 -15.80
N HIS A 258 -14.97 45.23 -14.81
CA HIS A 258 -15.73 45.97 -13.78
C HIS A 258 -15.10 45.94 -12.37
N GLY A 259 -13.83 45.55 -12.23
CA GLY A 259 -13.17 45.35 -10.93
C GLY A 259 -12.31 46.49 -10.37
N TYR A 260 -12.28 47.68 -10.98
CA TYR A 260 -11.47 48.81 -10.48
C TYR A 260 -12.25 50.12 -10.41
N GLY A 261 -12.43 50.60 -9.18
CA GLY A 261 -13.05 51.88 -8.79
C GLY A 261 -14.10 51.61 -7.72
N GLU A 262 -14.06 52.10 -6.49
CA GLU A 262 -13.28 53.14 -5.80
C GLU A 262 -13.31 52.74 -4.31
N ASP A 263 -12.26 53.06 -3.54
CA ASP A 263 -12.41 53.62 -2.18
C ASP A 263 -11.05 53.77 -1.48
N ARG A 264 -10.64 55.02 -1.30
CA ARG A 264 -9.73 55.47 -0.23
C ARG A 264 -10.36 56.70 0.41
N PRO A 265 -10.52 56.76 1.74
CA PRO A 265 -10.57 58.03 2.45
C PRO A 265 -9.21 58.35 3.08
N GLY A 266 -8.83 59.62 2.92
CA GLY A 266 -7.59 60.20 3.41
C GLY A 266 -7.62 60.53 4.90
N GLU A 267 -6.40 60.71 5.42
CA GLU A 267 -6.08 61.18 6.76
C GLU A 267 -6.53 62.63 6.98
N GLY A 268 -7.07 62.88 8.17
CA GLY A 268 -7.42 64.19 8.72
C GLY A 268 -7.77 64.03 10.19
#